data_AF-A0A150GN35-F1
#
_entry.id   AF-A0A150GN35-F1
#
_cell.length_a   1.000
_cell.length_b   1.000
_cell.length_c   1.000
_cell.angle_alpha   90.00
_cell.angle_beta   90.00
_cell.angle_gamma   90.00
#
_symmetry.space_group_name_H-M   'P 1'
#
loop_
_entity.id
_entity.type
_entity.pdbx_description
1 polymer ?
#
loop_
_entity_poly.entity_id
_entity_poly.type
_entity_poly.pdbx_seq_one_letter_code
_entity_poly.pdbx_strand_id
1 'polypeptide(L)'
;MGADGRVSIGNYITNRASNKIAPLSDYIFLLRSGSAPDTQIISDNVRHYLDQVSAESGEEPTVEMAANLVKLINYNNKDHLVGAMLVVGWDRHGGGQVYGAPIGGTLSREKWAIDGSGSTYIWGFCDSEFRDDMTREQAEEWVKEALALAMTRDASSGGVIRMITINETGVHHKYVNGSQIPQYHDDLPMPSGPPSTGMVIG
;
A
#
# COMPACT_ATOMS: atom_id res chain seq x y z
N MET A 1 0.63 1.07 7.41
CA MET A 1 0.79 0.64 6.01
C MET A 1 0.81 1.86 5.10
N GLY A 2 1.39 1.78 3.89
CA GLY A 2 1.36 2.89 2.94
C GLY A 2 1.68 2.49 1.50
N ALA A 3 1.30 3.33 0.54
CA ALA A 3 1.56 3.14 -0.88
C ALA A 3 1.72 4.48 -1.62
N ASP A 4 2.46 4.46 -2.73
CA ASP A 4 2.57 5.60 -3.64
C ASP A 4 1.35 5.73 -4.57
N GLY A 5 1.28 6.81 -5.35
CA GLY A 5 0.14 7.15 -6.20
C GLY A 5 0.32 6.90 -7.69
N ARG A 6 1.50 6.51 -8.17
CA ARG A 6 1.80 6.43 -9.60
C ARG A 6 1.31 5.13 -10.22
N VAL A 7 0.67 5.22 -11.38
CA VAL A 7 0.41 4.10 -12.29
C VAL A 7 0.96 4.48 -13.66
N SER A 8 1.71 3.57 -14.27
CA SER A 8 2.37 3.80 -15.56
C SER A 8 2.09 2.66 -16.54
N ILE A 9 2.18 2.99 -17.83
CA ILE A 9 2.29 2.03 -18.95
C ILE A 9 3.59 2.36 -19.66
N GLY A 10 4.61 1.53 -19.44
CA GLY A 10 5.98 1.88 -19.80
C GLY A 10 6.40 3.19 -19.13
N ASN A 11 6.87 4.15 -19.92
CA ASN A 11 7.31 5.46 -19.43
C ASN A 11 6.16 6.49 -19.33
N TYR A 12 4.94 6.14 -19.76
CA TYR A 12 3.80 7.04 -19.70
C TYR A 12 3.07 6.90 -18.36
N ILE A 13 2.96 7.99 -17.59
CA ILE A 13 2.22 8.01 -16.33
C ILE A 13 0.73 8.19 -16.65
N THR A 14 -0.06 7.14 -16.43
CA THR A 14 -1.51 7.14 -16.66
C THR A 14 -2.28 7.76 -15.49
N ASN A 15 -1.80 7.58 -14.26
CA ASN A 15 -2.38 8.18 -13.06
C ASN A 15 -1.28 8.59 -12.08
N ARG A 16 -1.37 9.80 -11.52
CA ARG A 16 -0.39 10.36 -10.56
C ARG A 16 -0.82 10.25 -9.09
N ALA A 17 -2.08 9.90 -8.83
CA ALA A 17 -2.67 9.92 -7.48
C ALA A 17 -3.63 8.75 -7.22
N SER A 18 -3.34 7.60 -7.84
CA SER A 18 -4.10 6.36 -7.65
C SER A 18 -4.15 5.96 -6.18
N ASN A 19 -5.23 5.28 -5.79
CA ASN A 19 -5.32 4.64 -4.47
C ASN A 19 -5.04 3.13 -4.61
N LYS A 20 -3.85 2.72 -4.20
CA LYS A 20 -3.41 1.32 -4.24
C LYS A 20 -3.80 0.53 -2.98
N ILE A 21 -4.40 1.18 -1.98
CA ILE A 21 -4.84 0.56 -0.74
C ILE A 21 -6.36 0.37 -0.81
N ALA A 22 -6.80 -0.87 -1.02
CA ALA A 22 -8.21 -1.24 -1.13
C ALA A 22 -8.73 -1.76 0.22
N PRO A 23 -9.86 -1.24 0.74
CA PRO A 23 -10.48 -1.83 1.93
C PRO A 23 -11.04 -3.22 1.59
N LEU A 24 -10.86 -4.20 2.47
CA LEU A 24 -11.49 -5.52 2.38
C LEU A 24 -12.60 -5.69 3.42
N SER A 25 -12.46 -5.01 4.56
CA SER A 25 -13.43 -4.85 5.64
C SER A 25 -13.10 -3.54 6.38
N ASP A 26 -13.80 -3.24 7.47
CA ASP A 26 -13.60 -2.00 8.23
C ASP A 26 -12.17 -1.87 8.78
N TYR A 27 -11.56 -2.98 9.22
CA TYR A 27 -10.21 -3.01 9.81
C TYR A 27 -9.17 -3.79 8.97
N ILE A 28 -9.51 -4.19 7.74
CA ILE A 28 -8.65 -5.02 6.89
C ILE A 28 -8.49 -4.38 5.52
N PHE A 29 -7.25 -4.28 5.04
CA PHE A 29 -6.89 -3.63 3.78
C PHE A 29 -5.95 -4.50 2.95
N LEU A 30 -6.06 -4.34 1.63
CA LEU A 30 -5.20 -4.95 0.63
C LEU A 30 -4.38 -3.88 -0.08
N LEU A 31 -3.06 -3.97 0.01
CA LEU A 31 -2.16 -3.18 -0.81
C LEU A 31 -1.92 -3.93 -2.13
N ARG A 32 -2.16 -3.24 -3.24
CA ARG A 32 -2.14 -3.82 -4.58
C ARG A 32 -0.90 -3.40 -5.36
N SER A 33 -0.20 -4.38 -5.93
CA SER A 33 0.90 -4.16 -6.89
C SER A 33 0.86 -5.18 -8.03
N GLY A 34 1.42 -4.83 -9.19
CA GLY A 34 1.31 -5.61 -10.42
C GLY A 34 0.20 -5.12 -11.35
N SER A 35 -0.50 -6.04 -12.00
CA SER A 35 -1.62 -5.72 -12.90
C SER A 35 -2.78 -5.08 -12.12
N ALA A 36 -3.08 -3.83 -12.48
CA ALA A 36 -4.17 -3.07 -11.86
C ALA A 36 -5.54 -3.77 -11.97
N PRO A 37 -5.99 -4.28 -13.14
CA PRO A 37 -7.28 -4.97 -13.23
C PRO A 37 -7.28 -6.28 -12.42
N ASP A 38 -6.23 -7.08 -12.49
CA ASP A 38 -6.15 -8.37 -11.79
C ASP A 38 -6.30 -8.18 -10.28
N THR A 39 -5.49 -7.29 -9.70
CA THR A 39 -5.51 -7.02 -8.26
C THR A 39 -6.81 -6.35 -7.79
N GLN A 40 -7.48 -5.60 -8.67
CA GLN A 40 -8.80 -5.02 -8.36
C GLN A 40 -9.89 -6.09 -8.31
N ILE A 41 -9.90 -7.02 -9.28
CA ILE A 41 -10.86 -8.13 -9.28
C ILE A 41 -10.67 -8.99 -8.04
N ILE A 42 -9.43 -9.28 -7.65
CA ILE A 42 -9.14 -10.02 -6.40
C ILE A 42 -9.70 -9.25 -5.19
N SER A 43 -9.42 -7.95 -5.07
CA SER A 43 -9.91 -7.17 -3.92
C SER A 43 -11.43 -7.16 -3.82
N ASP A 44 -12.12 -7.02 -4.96
CA ASP A 44 -13.58 -6.95 -5.00
C ASP A 44 -14.22 -8.30 -4.65
N ASN A 45 -13.66 -9.41 -5.14
CA ASN A 45 -14.10 -10.75 -4.77
C ASN A 45 -13.89 -11.01 -3.28
N VAL A 46 -12.70 -10.74 -2.76
CA VAL A 46 -12.41 -10.98 -1.33
C VAL A 46 -13.32 -10.15 -0.44
N ARG A 47 -13.52 -8.85 -0.74
CA ARG A 47 -14.46 -8.00 0.00
C ARG A 47 -15.85 -8.61 0.02
N HIS A 48 -16.37 -9.02 -1.15
CA HIS A 48 -17.69 -9.62 -1.24
C HIS A 48 -17.84 -10.87 -0.36
N TYR A 49 -16.85 -11.77 -0.37
CA TYR A 49 -16.86 -12.96 0.47
C TYR A 49 -16.81 -12.62 1.96
N LEU A 50 -15.98 -11.64 2.37
CA LEU A 50 -15.90 -11.22 3.77
C LEU A 50 -17.22 -10.59 4.25
N ASP A 51 -17.85 -9.77 3.41
CA ASP A 51 -19.15 -9.16 3.71
C ASP A 51 -20.23 -10.23 3.91
N GLN A 52 -20.25 -11.26 3.06
CA GLN A 52 -21.18 -12.39 3.19
C GLN A 52 -20.96 -13.18 4.48
N VAL A 53 -19.70 -13.55 4.77
CA VAL A 53 -19.37 -14.31 5.99
C VAL A 53 -19.70 -13.51 7.25
N SER A 54 -19.44 -12.20 7.25
CA SER A 54 -19.77 -11.33 8.37
C SER A 54 -21.28 -11.21 8.56
N ALA A 55 -22.04 -11.07 7.47
CA ALA A 55 -23.50 -11.00 7.52
C ALA A 55 -24.15 -12.31 8.02
N GLU A 56 -23.58 -13.46 7.68
CA GLU A 56 -24.08 -14.77 8.10
C GLU A 56 -23.72 -15.11 9.55
N SER A 57 -22.48 -14.82 9.97
CA SER A 57 -21.99 -15.15 11.31
C SER A 57 -22.36 -14.11 12.37
N GLY A 58 -22.60 -12.86 11.96
CA GLY A 58 -22.74 -11.72 12.87
C GLY A 58 -21.42 -11.31 13.53
N GLU A 59 -20.27 -11.81 13.06
CA GLU A 59 -18.95 -11.50 13.58
C GLU A 59 -18.09 -10.74 12.55
N GLU A 60 -17.17 -9.91 13.04
CA GLU A 60 -16.17 -9.26 12.18
C GLU A 60 -15.16 -10.29 11.63
N PRO A 61 -14.79 -10.20 10.35
CA PRO A 61 -13.82 -11.12 9.75
C PRO A 61 -12.43 -10.96 10.37
N THR A 62 -11.67 -12.06 10.43
CA THR A 62 -10.27 -12.01 10.89
C THR A 62 -9.32 -11.64 9.75
N VAL A 63 -8.16 -11.07 10.08
CA VAL A 63 -7.12 -10.75 9.09
C VAL A 63 -6.62 -12.03 8.41
N GLU A 64 -6.48 -13.11 9.18
CA GLU A 64 -6.09 -14.42 8.66
C GLU A 64 -7.10 -14.98 7.65
N MET A 65 -8.40 -14.79 7.87
CA MET A 65 -9.44 -15.21 6.92
C MET A 65 -9.27 -14.46 5.59
N ALA A 66 -9.14 -13.13 5.63
CA ALA A 66 -8.92 -12.31 4.46
C ALA A 66 -7.64 -12.72 3.70
N ALA A 67 -6.55 -12.97 4.44
CA ALA A 67 -5.27 -13.40 3.88
C ALA A 67 -5.37 -14.77 3.18
N ASN A 68 -6.10 -15.72 3.76
CA ASN A 68 -6.33 -17.03 3.15
C ASN A 68 -7.21 -16.97 1.90
N LEU A 69 -8.22 -16.07 1.87
CA LEU A 69 -9.02 -15.85 0.65
C LEU A 69 -8.18 -15.28 -0.49
N VAL A 70 -7.33 -14.28 -0.20
CA VAL A 70 -6.38 -13.73 -1.18
C VAL A 70 -5.45 -14.83 -1.71
N LYS A 71 -4.87 -15.64 -0.81
CA LYS A 71 -4.02 -16.78 -1.17
C LYS A 71 -4.74 -17.76 -2.08
N LEU A 72 -5.96 -18.17 -1.73
CA LEU A 72 -6.74 -19.16 -2.48
C LEU A 72 -7.03 -18.69 -3.91
N ILE A 73 -7.50 -17.45 -4.05
CA ILE A 73 -7.80 -16.86 -5.37
C ILE A 73 -6.51 -16.73 -6.19
N ASN A 74 -5.44 -16.22 -5.59
CA ASN A 74 -4.18 -16.00 -6.28
C ASN A 74 -3.53 -17.32 -6.72
N TYR A 75 -3.49 -18.33 -5.84
CA TYR A 75 -2.91 -19.64 -6.15
C TYR A 75 -3.67 -20.37 -7.25
N ASN A 76 -5.01 -20.36 -7.21
CA ASN A 76 -5.83 -21.04 -8.20
C ASN A 76 -5.76 -20.40 -9.60
N ASN A 77 -5.33 -19.15 -9.68
CA ASN A 77 -5.25 -18.40 -10.94
C ASN A 77 -3.83 -17.92 -11.23
N LYS A 78 -2.81 -18.56 -10.64
CA LYS A 78 -1.41 -18.12 -10.71
C LYS A 78 -0.83 -18.04 -12.13
N ASP A 79 -1.41 -18.76 -13.07
CA ASP A 79 -1.01 -18.76 -14.48
C ASP A 79 -1.68 -17.63 -15.30
N HIS A 80 -2.65 -16.92 -14.69
CA HIS A 80 -3.46 -15.90 -15.34
C HIS A 80 -3.47 -14.54 -14.62
N LEU A 81 -3.12 -14.50 -13.34
CA LEU A 81 -3.05 -13.28 -12.55
C LEU A 81 -1.61 -12.86 -12.31
N VAL A 82 -1.34 -11.57 -12.53
CA VAL A 82 -0.05 -10.96 -12.22
C VAL A 82 -0.25 -9.94 -11.11
N GLY A 83 -0.06 -10.36 -9.86
CA GLY A 83 -0.22 -9.49 -8.72
C GLY A 83 0.53 -9.97 -7.50
N ALA A 84 1.20 -9.02 -6.84
CA ALA A 84 1.83 -9.21 -5.55
C ALA A 84 1.14 -8.27 -4.57
N MET A 85 0.69 -8.81 -3.44
CA MET A 85 -0.25 -8.14 -2.55
C MET A 85 0.17 -8.26 -1.10
N LEU A 86 -0.15 -7.24 -0.31
CA LEU A 86 -0.01 -7.29 1.14
C LEU A 86 -1.40 -7.18 1.78
N VAL A 87 -1.73 -8.12 2.65
CA VAL A 87 -2.94 -8.05 3.48
C VAL A 87 -2.53 -7.54 4.85
N VAL A 88 -3.08 -6.39 5.23
CA VAL A 88 -2.75 -5.74 6.49
C VAL A 88 -4.05 -5.38 7.20
N GLY A 89 -4.14 -5.69 8.48
CA GLY A 89 -5.31 -5.34 9.26
C GLY A 89 -5.10 -5.50 10.75
N TRP A 90 -6.18 -5.28 11.48
CA TRP A 90 -6.30 -5.55 12.89
C TRP A 90 -7.56 -6.36 13.15
N ASP A 91 -7.49 -7.32 14.05
CA ASP A 91 -8.67 -8.00 14.60
C ASP A 91 -8.49 -8.27 16.09
N ARG A 92 -9.61 -8.53 16.78
CA ARG A 92 -9.65 -8.76 18.24
C ARG A 92 -8.87 -10.01 18.71
N HIS A 93 -8.56 -10.94 17.80
CA HIS A 93 -7.94 -12.23 18.16
C HIS A 93 -6.42 -12.21 18.01
N GLY A 94 -5.93 -11.67 16.89
CA GLY A 94 -4.51 -11.66 16.52
C GLY A 94 -3.85 -10.28 16.59
N GLY A 95 -4.60 -9.23 16.91
CA GLY A 95 -4.12 -7.86 16.91
C GLY A 95 -3.73 -7.40 15.50
N GLY A 96 -2.74 -6.50 15.44
CA GLY A 96 -2.19 -6.02 14.17
C GLY A 96 -1.40 -7.10 13.44
N GLN A 97 -1.72 -7.32 12.17
CA GLN A 97 -1.16 -8.42 11.38
C GLN A 97 -0.79 -7.95 9.96
N VAL A 98 0.31 -8.50 9.45
CA VAL A 98 0.81 -8.28 8.09
C VAL A 98 1.03 -9.64 7.43
N TYR A 99 0.44 -9.84 6.25
CA TYR A 99 0.66 -11.01 5.43
C TYR A 99 1.15 -10.61 4.05
N GLY A 100 2.25 -11.21 3.62
CA GLY A 100 2.75 -11.13 2.25
C GLY A 100 2.15 -12.22 1.37
N ALA A 101 1.60 -11.83 0.23
CA ALA A 101 1.06 -12.73 -0.80
C ALA A 101 1.73 -12.41 -2.16
N PRO A 102 2.97 -12.89 -2.37
CA PRO A 102 3.70 -12.62 -3.61
C PRO A 102 3.07 -13.35 -4.80
N ILE A 103 3.56 -13.04 -6.00
CA ILE A 103 3.20 -13.74 -7.23
C ILE A 103 3.40 -15.26 -7.04
N GLY A 104 2.42 -16.05 -7.47
CA GLY A 104 2.42 -17.52 -7.30
C GLY A 104 1.55 -18.03 -6.15
N GLY A 105 0.98 -17.13 -5.33
CA GLY A 105 -0.07 -17.48 -4.37
C GLY A 105 0.42 -18.16 -3.09
N THR A 106 1.67 -17.95 -2.70
CA THR A 106 2.12 -18.28 -1.34
C THR A 106 1.60 -17.22 -0.35
N LEU A 107 1.64 -17.54 0.93
CA LEU A 107 1.22 -16.63 1.99
C LEU A 107 2.16 -16.77 3.17
N SER A 108 2.73 -15.67 3.65
CA SER A 108 3.58 -15.64 4.84
C SER A 108 3.14 -14.52 5.78
N ARG A 109 3.14 -14.79 7.08
CA ARG A 109 2.91 -13.78 8.12
C ARG A 109 4.26 -13.18 8.49
N GLU A 110 4.37 -11.86 8.39
CA GLU A 110 5.63 -11.16 8.59
C GLU A 110 5.48 -10.07 9.65
N LYS A 111 6.60 -9.60 10.22
CA LYS A 111 6.62 -8.42 11.08
C LYS A 111 6.37 -7.14 10.27
N TRP A 112 6.92 -7.11 9.07
CA TRP A 112 6.72 -6.07 8.06
C TRP A 112 6.93 -6.71 6.68
N ALA A 113 6.38 -6.07 5.65
CA ALA A 113 6.54 -6.53 4.28
C ALA A 113 6.54 -5.32 3.33
N ILE A 114 7.29 -5.45 2.24
CA ILE A 114 7.34 -4.50 1.13
C ILE A 114 7.13 -5.25 -0.17
N ASP A 115 6.50 -4.61 -1.15
CA ASP A 115 6.20 -5.21 -2.45
C ASP A 115 6.10 -4.13 -3.54
N GLY A 116 6.01 -4.55 -4.80
CA GLY A 116 6.02 -3.69 -5.98
C GLY A 116 7.43 -3.36 -6.49
N SER A 117 7.53 -2.73 -7.65
CA SER A 117 8.82 -2.45 -8.31
C SER A 117 9.80 -1.65 -7.43
N GLY A 118 9.28 -0.68 -6.68
CA GLY A 118 10.07 0.19 -5.82
C GLY A 118 10.67 -0.51 -4.59
N SER A 119 10.10 -1.65 -4.17
CA SER A 119 10.58 -2.39 -3.00
C SER A 119 12.03 -2.86 -3.13
N THR A 120 12.48 -3.16 -4.36
CA THR A 120 13.84 -3.61 -4.68
C THR A 120 14.92 -2.65 -4.16
N TYR A 121 14.63 -1.35 -4.08
CA TYR A 121 15.62 -0.32 -3.72
C TYR A 121 15.72 -0.06 -2.21
N ILE A 122 14.80 -0.59 -1.40
CA ILE A 122 14.65 -0.19 0.02
C ILE A 122 14.77 -1.33 1.02
N TRP A 123 15.09 -2.56 0.58
CA TRP A 123 15.33 -3.70 1.49
C TRP A 123 16.37 -3.37 2.57
N GLY A 124 17.54 -2.84 2.18
CA GLY A 124 18.60 -2.52 3.14
C GLY A 124 18.21 -1.43 4.16
N PHE A 125 17.37 -0.47 3.76
CA PHE A 125 16.82 0.54 4.66
C PHE A 125 15.82 -0.06 5.63
N CYS A 126 14.88 -0.88 5.13
CA CYS A 126 13.89 -1.52 5.98
C CYS A 126 14.53 -2.47 6.99
N ASP A 127 15.54 -3.24 6.57
CA ASP A 127 16.29 -4.15 7.44
C ASP A 127 17.08 -3.42 8.52
N SER A 128 17.63 -2.23 8.24
CA SER A 128 18.44 -1.47 9.20
C SER A 128 17.61 -0.65 10.19
N GLU A 129 16.52 -0.04 9.70
CA GLU A 129 15.76 0.95 10.48
C GLU A 129 14.56 0.38 11.22
N PHE A 130 14.06 -0.80 10.81
CA PHE A 130 12.93 -1.43 11.49
C PHE A 130 13.28 -1.79 12.94
N ARG A 131 12.34 -1.49 13.85
CA ARG A 131 12.41 -1.88 15.26
C ARG A 131 11.05 -2.39 15.72
N ASP A 132 11.06 -3.46 16.51
CA ASP A 132 9.82 -4.08 17.02
C ASP A 132 9.05 -3.17 17.98
N ASP A 133 9.71 -2.19 18.60
CA ASP A 133 9.18 -1.32 19.66
C ASP A 133 8.83 0.10 19.17
N MET A 134 8.58 0.28 17.87
CA MET A 134 8.20 1.57 17.31
C MET A 134 6.88 2.09 17.90
N THR A 135 6.86 3.38 18.27
CA THR A 135 5.59 4.08 18.48
C THR A 135 4.85 4.24 17.16
N ARG A 136 3.55 4.58 17.22
CA ARG A 136 2.75 4.89 16.03
C ARG A 136 3.44 5.92 15.13
N GLU A 137 3.94 7.01 15.70
CA GLU A 137 4.56 8.11 14.98
C GLU A 137 5.87 7.66 14.32
N GLN A 138 6.65 6.84 15.02
CA GLN A 138 7.89 6.28 14.48
C GLN A 138 7.61 5.32 13.32
N ALA A 139 6.59 4.47 13.44
CA ALA A 139 6.19 3.56 12.36
C ALA A 139 5.62 4.32 11.14
N GLU A 140 4.82 5.36 11.37
CA GLU A 140 4.33 6.24 10.30
C GLU A 140 5.47 6.96 9.58
N GLU A 141 6.46 7.45 10.33
CA GLU A 141 7.64 8.11 9.75
C GLU A 141 8.49 7.12 8.95
N TRP A 142 8.76 5.94 9.50
CA TRP A 142 9.52 4.88 8.83
C TRP A 142 8.87 4.46 7.50
N VAL A 143 7.54 4.27 7.47
CA VAL A 143 6.80 3.96 6.23
C VAL A 143 6.88 5.12 5.23
N LYS A 144 6.76 6.37 5.70
CA LYS A 144 6.86 7.55 4.84
C LYS A 144 8.25 7.68 4.21
N GLU A 145 9.30 7.47 4.99
CA GLU A 145 10.69 7.51 4.53
C GLU A 145 11.00 6.38 3.56
N ALA A 146 10.59 5.14 3.85
CA ALA A 146 10.74 4.00 2.95
C ALA A 146 10.10 4.26 1.58
N LEU A 147 8.87 4.77 1.57
CA LEU A 147 8.18 5.11 0.32
C LEU A 147 8.88 6.25 -0.42
N ALA A 148 9.32 7.29 0.28
CA ALA A 148 10.05 8.40 -0.33
C ALA A 148 11.35 7.93 -1.00
N LEU A 149 12.15 7.10 -0.31
CA LEU A 149 13.38 6.50 -0.86
C LEU A 149 13.10 5.65 -2.10
N ALA A 150 12.04 4.83 -2.07
CA ALA A 150 11.64 4.03 -3.23
C ALA A 150 11.21 4.93 -4.40
N MET A 151 10.46 6.00 -4.14
CA MET A 151 9.98 6.95 -5.15
C MET A 151 11.11 7.76 -5.79
N THR A 152 12.21 8.00 -5.09
CA THR A 152 13.42 8.65 -5.64
C THR A 152 14.12 7.77 -6.68
N ARG A 153 14.10 6.44 -6.52
CA ARG A 153 14.89 5.51 -7.36
C ARG A 153 14.06 4.73 -8.38
N ASP A 154 12.79 4.44 -8.10
CA ASP A 154 11.92 3.68 -9.00
C ASP A 154 11.12 4.58 -9.95
N ALA A 155 11.32 4.40 -11.25
CA ALA A 155 10.61 5.14 -12.29
C ALA A 155 9.08 4.88 -12.28
N SER A 156 8.65 3.70 -11.82
CA SER A 156 7.23 3.32 -11.76
C SER A 156 6.52 3.79 -10.49
N SER A 157 7.28 4.29 -9.50
CA SER A 157 6.75 4.82 -8.24
C SER A 157 6.78 6.35 -8.23
N GLY A 158 5.82 6.98 -7.55
CA GLY A 158 5.82 8.45 -7.41
C GLY A 158 4.47 9.08 -7.11
N GLY A 159 4.42 10.40 -7.23
CA GLY A 159 3.19 11.18 -7.05
C GLY A 159 2.96 11.56 -5.60
N VAL A 160 2.16 10.76 -4.89
CA VAL A 160 1.68 11.05 -3.53
C VAL A 160 1.87 9.84 -2.65
N ILE A 161 1.93 10.03 -1.33
CA ILE A 161 1.94 8.90 -0.38
C ILE A 161 0.59 8.86 0.33
N ARG A 162 -0.06 7.69 0.31
CA ARG A 162 -1.25 7.38 1.10
C ARG A 162 -0.84 6.41 2.19
N MET A 163 -1.20 6.72 3.43
CA MET A 163 -0.94 5.85 4.57
C MET A 163 -2.22 5.59 5.35
N ILE A 164 -2.27 4.40 5.95
CA ILE A 164 -3.32 4.00 6.88
C ILE A 164 -2.65 3.40 8.11
N THR A 165 -3.06 3.90 9.28
CA THR A 165 -2.71 3.35 10.59
C THR A 165 -3.96 2.73 11.19
N ILE A 166 -3.86 1.49 11.65
CA ILE A 166 -4.99 0.73 12.22
C ILE A 166 -4.59 0.24 13.60
N ASN A 167 -5.51 0.38 14.54
CA ASN A 167 -5.41 -0.20 15.88
C ASN A 167 -6.82 -0.51 16.39
N GLU A 168 -6.92 -0.94 17.66
CA GLU A 168 -8.20 -1.22 18.32
C GLU A 168 -9.17 -0.02 18.38
N THR A 169 -8.65 1.20 18.27
CA THR A 169 -9.45 2.43 18.38
C THR A 169 -10.03 2.89 17.05
N GLY A 170 -9.53 2.38 15.92
CA GLY A 170 -10.01 2.78 14.60
C GLY A 170 -8.96 2.76 13.50
N VAL A 171 -9.40 3.29 12.36
CA VAL A 171 -8.61 3.47 11.15
C VAL A 171 -8.31 4.96 10.95
N HIS A 172 -7.03 5.28 10.76
CA HIS A 172 -6.56 6.64 10.55
C HIS A 172 -5.88 6.78 9.20
N HIS A 173 -6.45 7.62 8.33
CA HIS A 173 -5.91 7.91 7.01
C HIS A 173 -5.00 9.13 7.06
N LYS A 174 -3.84 9.03 6.39
CA LYS A 174 -2.91 10.15 6.21
C LYS A 174 -2.53 10.26 4.75
N TYR A 175 -2.52 11.49 4.26
CA TYR A 175 -2.19 11.82 2.88
C TYR A 175 -1.02 12.79 2.88
N VAL A 176 0.06 12.44 2.18
CA VAL A 176 1.24 13.29 2.01
C VAL A 176 1.26 13.74 0.56
N ASN A 177 1.10 15.04 0.37
CA ASN A 177 1.21 15.65 -0.96
C ASN A 177 2.65 15.49 -1.48
N GLY A 178 2.84 15.41 -2.80
CA GLY A 178 4.16 15.33 -3.42
C GLY A 178 5.15 16.40 -2.95
N SER A 179 4.68 17.62 -2.64
CA SER A 179 5.53 18.69 -2.11
C SER A 179 6.01 18.50 -0.66
N GLN A 180 5.39 17.58 0.08
CA GLN A 180 5.69 17.28 1.48
C GLN A 180 6.50 15.99 1.64
N ILE A 181 6.83 15.32 0.52
CA ILE A 181 7.64 14.12 0.52
C ILE A 181 9.10 14.52 0.77
N PRO A 182 9.81 13.86 1.71
CA PRO A 182 11.23 14.11 1.93
C PRO A 182 12.03 14.00 0.62
N GLN A 183 12.96 14.93 0.41
CA GLN A 183 13.86 14.92 -0.73
C GLN A 183 15.21 14.34 -0.30
N TYR A 184 15.78 13.51 -1.16
CA TYR A 184 17.08 12.87 -0.99
C TYR A 184 18.08 13.31 -2.07
N HIS A 185 19.31 12.84 -1.95
CA HIS A 185 20.37 13.14 -2.91
C HIS A 185 19.97 12.74 -4.35
N ASP A 186 20.17 13.67 -5.29
CA ASP A 186 19.77 13.63 -6.70
C ASP A 186 18.26 13.80 -7.01
N ASP A 187 17.41 14.09 -6.02
CA ASP A 187 16.03 14.46 -6.33
C ASP A 187 15.98 15.80 -7.07
N LEU A 188 15.17 15.83 -8.14
CA LEU A 188 14.89 17.09 -8.82
C LEU A 188 14.04 17.98 -7.90
N PRO A 189 14.37 19.27 -7.76
CA PRO A 189 13.55 20.19 -7.01
C PRO A 189 12.15 20.24 -7.61
N MET A 190 11.13 20.30 -6.75
CA MET A 190 9.75 20.47 -7.21
C MET A 190 9.67 21.74 -8.06
N PRO A 191 8.90 21.74 -9.17
CA PRO A 191 8.68 22.95 -9.93
C PRO A 191 8.15 24.03 -8.99
N SER A 192 8.82 25.19 -8.92
CA SER A 192 8.21 26.36 -8.30
C SER A 192 6.85 26.57 -8.95
N GLY A 193 5.82 26.89 -8.16
CA GLY A 193 4.47 27.12 -8.65
C GLY A 193 4.42 28.06 -9.86
N PRO A 194 3.27 28.14 -10.57
CA PRO A 194 3.20 28.94 -11.79
C PRO A 194 3.77 30.33 -11.53
N PRO A 195 4.63 30.86 -12.43
CA PRO A 195 5.18 32.21 -12.26
C PRO A 195 3.99 33.14 -12.00
N SER A 196 4.09 33.95 -10.95
CA SER A 196 3.05 34.93 -10.61
C SER A 196 2.67 35.67 -11.87
N THR A 197 1.49 35.40 -12.40
CA THR A 197 0.95 36.13 -13.54
C THR A 197 0.71 37.54 -13.05
N GLY A 198 1.73 38.39 -13.17
CA GLY A 198 1.59 39.83 -13.17
C GLY A 198 0.77 40.19 -14.39
N MET A 199 -0.54 40.01 -14.28
CA MET A 199 -1.51 40.54 -15.23
C MET A 199 -1.52 42.05 -15.01
N VAL A 200 -0.58 42.73 -15.67
CA VAL A 200 -0.66 44.16 -15.89
C VAL A 200 -1.80 44.34 -16.88
N ILE A 201 -2.98 44.62 -16.34
CA ILE A 201 -4.13 45.11 -17.10
C ILE A 201 -3.75 46.52 -17.54
N GLY A 202 -3.44 46.68 -18.82
CA GLY A 202 -3.30 47.96 -19.52
C GLY A 202 -4.42 48.13 -20.51
#